data_AF-X1EZB8-F1
#
_entry.id   AF-X1EZB8-F1
#
_cell.length_a   1.000
_cell.length_b   1.000
_cell.length_c   1.000
_cell.angle_alpha   90.00
_cell.angle_beta   90.00
_cell.angle_gamma   90.00
#
_symmetry.space_group_name_H-M   'P 1'
#
loop_
_entity.id
_entity.type
_entity.pdbx_description
1 polymer ?
#
loop_
_entity_poly.entity_id
_entity_poly.type
_entity_poly.pdbx_seq_one_letter_code
_entity_poly.pdbx_strand_id
1 'polypeptide(L)'
;MKGRGIGATLGDYILHYKTPTTPVIQRDLLGVTGNIKRGGTDVNVAYGIPRGKFHSLHIKGIEGKQGPYQLTSPEGEEDIVIVSRTETVYLDGFLMKRGEKNDYIIDYSLAQLIFTSKRLITEESDIVVEFQYTKIGFRRSLYSTRVDYKKSNYNVGCFFIKDGDEITQTEGFELTKERKAFLASIGDDTTMNWMG
;
A
#
# COMPACT_ATOMS: atom_id res chain seq x y z
N MET A 1 6.41 40.73 17.25
CA MET A 1 5.62 40.56 16.01
C MET A 1 5.42 39.07 15.75
N LYS A 2 4.20 38.53 15.89
CA LYS A 2 3.91 37.12 15.56
C LYS A 2 3.77 37.01 14.03
N GLY A 3 4.78 36.41 13.39
CA GLY A 3 4.89 36.30 11.94
C GLY A 3 3.70 35.57 11.30
N ARG A 4 3.25 36.08 10.15
CA ARG A 4 2.25 35.46 9.29
C ARG A 4 2.99 34.54 8.32
N GLY A 5 2.60 33.27 8.24
CA GLY A 5 3.21 32.30 7.33
C GLY A 5 2.14 31.45 6.66
N ILE A 6 2.27 31.27 5.34
CA ILE A 6 1.46 30.37 4.53
C ILE A 6 2.45 29.47 3.80
N GLY A 7 2.23 28.15 3.87
CA GLY A 7 3.05 27.16 3.17
C GLY A 7 2.17 26.07 2.57
N ALA A 8 2.57 25.57 1.41
CA ALA A 8 1.96 24.42 0.76
C ALA A 8 3.04 23.46 0.29
N THR A 9 2.79 22.16 0.44
CA THR A 9 3.72 21.10 0.04
C THR A 9 2.97 20.02 -0.71
N LEU A 10 3.59 19.52 -1.79
CA LEU A 10 3.11 18.40 -2.59
C LEU A 10 4.10 17.23 -2.44
N GLY A 11 3.62 16.06 -2.04
CA GLY A 11 4.46 14.88 -1.85
C GLY A 11 4.02 14.01 -0.67
N ASP A 12 4.99 13.33 -0.06
CA ASP A 12 4.76 12.46 1.08
C ASP A 12 4.53 13.27 2.36
N TYR A 13 3.47 12.96 3.09
CA TYR A 13 3.14 13.62 4.34
C TYR A 13 2.77 12.61 5.43
N ILE A 14 3.44 12.72 6.57
CA ILE A 14 3.14 11.92 7.75
C ILE A 14 2.27 12.74 8.70
N LEU A 15 1.03 12.30 8.91
CA LEU A 15 0.14 12.93 9.88
C LEU A 15 0.52 12.44 11.30
N HIS A 16 1.14 13.31 12.10
CA HIS A 16 1.46 13.02 13.51
C HIS A 16 0.47 13.70 14.46
N TYR A 17 -0.18 12.92 15.33
CA TYR A 17 -1.06 13.44 16.39
C TYR A 17 -0.51 13.09 17.79
N LYS A 18 -0.35 14.10 18.66
CA LYS A 18 -0.07 13.94 20.10
C LYS A 18 -1.01 14.82 20.93
N THR A 19 -1.77 14.19 21.82
CA THR A 19 -2.48 14.80 22.95
C THR A 19 -2.22 13.90 24.17
N PRO A 20 -2.18 14.40 25.42
CA PRO A 20 -1.74 13.62 26.58
C PRO A 20 -2.55 12.35 26.91
N THR A 21 -3.74 12.16 26.32
CA THR A 21 -4.71 11.12 26.74
C THR A 21 -5.37 10.34 25.60
N THR A 22 -4.84 10.36 24.37
CA THR A 22 -5.45 9.66 23.22
C THR A 22 -4.42 8.87 22.40
N PRO A 23 -4.84 7.82 21.67
CA PRO A 23 -3.98 7.05 20.77
C PRO A 23 -3.30 7.95 19.73
N VAL A 24 -2.02 7.68 19.46
CA VAL A 24 -1.28 8.32 18.36
C VAL A 24 -1.79 7.73 17.05
N ILE A 25 -2.42 8.55 16.22
CA ILE A 25 -2.81 8.16 14.86
C ILE A 25 -1.72 8.66 13.92
N GLN A 26 -1.00 7.73 13.29
CA GLN A 26 -0.02 8.00 12.24
C GLN A 26 -0.53 7.46 10.91
N ARG A 27 -0.56 8.31 9.87
CA ARG A 27 -0.92 7.91 8.50
C ARG A 27 0.01 8.59 7.51
N ASP A 28 0.55 7.79 6.61
CA ASP A 28 1.38 8.25 5.50
C ASP A 28 0.48 8.49 4.30
N LEU A 29 0.51 9.71 3.77
CA LEU A 29 -0.32 10.16 2.65
C LEU A 29 0.57 10.60 1.49
N LEU A 30 0.17 10.30 0.26
CA LEU A 30 0.65 10.99 -0.94
C LEU A 30 -0.39 12.06 -1.30
N GLY A 31 -0.01 13.34 -1.25
CA GLY A 31 -1.00 14.39 -1.51
C GLY A 31 -0.53 15.82 -1.32
N VAL A 32 -1.50 16.70 -1.09
CA VAL A 32 -1.29 18.14 -0.91
C VAL A 32 -1.55 18.50 0.55
N THR A 33 -0.64 19.27 1.13
CA THR A 33 -0.83 19.84 2.46
C THR A 33 -0.73 21.36 2.42
N GLY A 34 -1.50 22.01 3.29
CA GLY A 34 -1.49 23.46 3.49
C GLY A 34 -1.40 23.78 4.98
N ASN A 35 -0.52 24.71 5.33
CA ASN A 35 -0.37 25.23 6.69
C ASN A 35 -0.57 26.75 6.71
N ILE A 36 -1.35 27.22 7.69
CA ILE A 36 -1.61 28.64 7.93
C ILE A 36 -1.35 28.96 9.40
N LYS A 37 -0.37 29.83 9.67
CA LYS A 37 -0.06 30.33 11.02
C LYS A 37 -0.44 31.80 11.16
N ARG A 38 -1.33 32.12 12.09
CA ARG A 38 -1.73 33.50 12.39
C ARG A 38 -2.11 33.68 13.85
N GLY A 39 -1.47 34.63 14.55
CA GLY A 39 -1.97 35.15 15.83
C GLY A 39 -2.03 34.16 16.99
N GLY A 40 -1.27 33.06 16.96
CA GLY A 40 -1.39 31.96 17.94
C GLY A 40 -2.33 30.83 17.49
N THR A 41 -2.95 30.97 16.32
CA THR A 41 -3.67 29.92 15.62
C THR A 41 -2.77 29.23 14.60
N ASP A 42 -2.75 27.91 14.60
CA ASP A 42 -2.09 27.05 13.61
C ASP A 42 -3.15 26.17 12.95
N VAL A 43 -3.32 26.32 11.63
CA VAL A 43 -4.28 25.53 10.85
C VAL A 43 -3.50 24.66 9.88
N ASN A 44 -3.73 23.36 9.92
CA ASN A 44 -3.17 22.38 8.99
C ASN A 44 -4.30 21.70 8.23
N VAL A 45 -4.21 21.65 6.91
CA VAL A 45 -5.14 20.94 6.04
C VAL A 45 -4.33 19.96 5.20
N ALA A 46 -4.80 18.73 5.06
CA ALA A 46 -4.19 17.75 4.17
C ALA A 46 -5.26 17.01 3.37
N TYR A 47 -4.96 16.75 2.10
CA TYR A 47 -5.74 15.93 1.19
C TYR A 47 -4.80 14.98 0.46
N GLY A 48 -5.04 13.67 0.55
CA GLY A 48 -4.17 12.69 -0.11
C GLY A 48 -4.68 11.26 -0.03
N ILE A 49 -3.95 10.37 -0.70
CA ILE A 49 -4.22 8.93 -0.73
C ILE A 49 -3.28 8.25 0.28
N PRO A 50 -3.77 7.37 1.16
CA PRO A 50 -2.91 6.60 2.05
C PRO A 50 -1.87 5.78 1.28
N ARG A 51 -0.61 5.82 1.71
CA ARG A 51 0.41 4.87 1.24
C ARG A 51 0.03 3.46 1.70
N GLY A 52 0.39 2.45 0.89
CA GLY A 52 0.15 1.04 1.20
C GLY A 52 0.67 0.67 2.58
N LYS A 53 -0.02 -0.24 3.27
CA LYS A 53 0.37 -0.70 4.60
C LYS A 53 1.38 -1.83 4.48
N PHE A 54 2.44 -1.81 5.27
CA PHE A 54 3.37 -2.93 5.37
C PHE A 54 2.82 -4.01 6.31
N HIS A 55 2.99 -5.28 5.93
CA HIS A 55 2.65 -6.43 6.74
C HIS A 55 3.68 -7.55 6.54
N SER A 56 3.95 -8.28 7.62
CA SER A 56 4.72 -9.52 7.61
C SER A 56 3.79 -10.64 8.05
N LEU A 57 3.56 -11.57 7.13
CA LEU A 57 2.64 -12.70 7.29
C LEU A 57 3.45 -13.98 7.40
N HIS A 58 3.19 -14.73 8.47
CA HIS A 58 3.76 -16.06 8.67
C HIS A 58 2.70 -17.12 8.31
N ILE A 59 3.06 -18.01 7.39
CA ILE A 59 2.25 -19.12 6.90
C ILE A 59 2.98 -20.42 7.17
N LYS A 60 2.26 -21.41 7.72
CA LYS A 60 2.78 -22.77 7.83
C LYS A 60 2.60 -23.51 6.51
N GLY A 61 3.65 -24.17 6.04
CA GLY A 61 3.58 -25.04 4.87
C GLY A 61 2.61 -26.20 5.07
N ILE A 62 2.08 -26.69 3.95
CA ILE A 62 1.25 -27.90 3.91
C ILE A 62 1.95 -28.90 3.01
N GLU A 63 2.02 -30.17 3.45
CA GLU A 63 2.73 -31.23 2.75
C GLU A 63 2.28 -31.33 1.29
N GLY A 64 3.25 -31.19 0.37
CA GLY A 64 3.00 -31.29 -1.07
C GLY A 64 2.18 -30.15 -1.67
N LYS A 65 1.80 -29.13 -0.89
CA LYS A 65 1.06 -27.96 -1.39
C LYS A 65 2.03 -26.85 -1.74
N GLN A 66 2.26 -26.66 -3.04
CA GLN A 66 3.11 -25.56 -3.53
C GLN A 66 2.43 -24.19 -3.51
N GLY A 67 1.11 -24.17 -3.40
CA GLY A 67 0.27 -22.97 -3.42
C GLY A 67 -1.07 -23.27 -4.10
N PRO A 68 -1.93 -22.25 -4.29
CA PRO A 68 -1.73 -20.87 -3.82
C PRO A 68 -1.83 -20.77 -2.30
N TYR A 69 -0.93 -19.98 -1.73
CA TYR A 69 -0.98 -19.50 -0.36
C TYR A 69 -1.58 -18.09 -0.37
N GLN A 70 -2.74 -17.94 0.26
CA GLN A 70 -3.45 -16.67 0.33
C GLN A 70 -2.73 -15.72 1.29
N LEU A 71 -2.41 -14.52 0.83
CA LEU A 71 -1.85 -13.45 1.64
C LEU A 71 -3.00 -12.59 2.16
N THR A 72 -2.98 -12.29 3.45
CA THR A 72 -4.02 -11.55 4.15
C THR A 72 -3.47 -10.29 4.82
N SER A 73 -4.37 -9.38 5.17
CA SER A 73 -4.05 -8.25 6.03
C SER A 73 -3.74 -8.71 7.47
N PRO A 74 -3.17 -7.86 8.34
CA PRO A 74 -3.01 -8.15 9.76
C PRO A 74 -4.33 -8.49 10.47
N GLU A 75 -5.46 -8.01 9.93
CA GLU A 75 -6.79 -8.27 10.43
C GLU A 75 -7.41 -9.57 9.87
N GLY A 76 -6.69 -10.30 9.01
CA GLY A 76 -7.14 -11.56 8.41
C GLY A 76 -7.99 -11.40 7.14
N GLU A 77 -8.20 -10.18 6.67
CA GLU A 77 -8.96 -9.93 5.44
C GLU A 77 -8.18 -10.35 4.18
N GLU A 78 -8.87 -10.98 3.23
CA GLU A 78 -8.32 -11.46 1.95
C GLU A 78 -8.49 -10.45 0.80
N ASP A 79 -9.40 -9.48 0.93
CA ASP A 79 -9.71 -8.45 -0.07
C ASP A 79 -8.61 -7.37 -0.15
N ILE A 80 -7.38 -7.79 -0.42
CA ILE A 80 -6.21 -6.93 -0.52
C ILE A 80 -5.52 -7.08 -1.88
N VAL A 81 -4.93 -5.98 -2.34
CA VAL A 81 -4.00 -5.94 -3.47
C VAL A 81 -2.62 -5.68 -2.93
N ILE A 82 -1.66 -6.49 -3.36
CA ILE A 82 -0.26 -6.34 -3.00
C ILE A 82 0.40 -5.33 -3.95
N VAL A 83 1.17 -4.39 -3.39
CA VAL A 83 1.94 -3.43 -4.18
C VAL A 83 3.08 -4.18 -4.86
N SER A 84 3.12 -4.14 -6.20
CA SER A 84 4.09 -4.91 -6.97
C SER A 84 5.54 -4.62 -6.58
N ARG A 85 6.37 -5.67 -6.52
CA ARG A 85 7.80 -5.63 -6.16
C ARG A 85 8.11 -5.14 -4.74
N THR A 86 7.11 -5.05 -3.87
CA THR A 86 7.33 -4.78 -2.44
C THR A 86 7.46 -6.06 -1.63
N GLU A 87 7.19 -7.21 -2.24
CA GLU A 87 7.21 -8.48 -1.55
C GLU A 87 8.63 -9.00 -1.31
N THR A 88 8.85 -9.55 -0.13
CA THR A 88 10.06 -10.30 0.24
C THR A 88 9.59 -11.61 0.86
N VAL A 89 10.01 -12.73 0.27
CA VAL A 89 9.58 -14.07 0.67
C VAL A 89 10.76 -14.80 1.28
N TYR A 90 10.56 -15.34 2.47
CA TYR A 90 11.47 -16.25 3.13
C TYR A 90 10.83 -17.64 3.22
N LEU A 91 11.63 -18.66 2.99
CA LEU A 91 11.29 -20.05 3.25
C LEU A 91 12.35 -20.62 4.18
N ASP A 92 11.95 -21.05 5.37
CA ASP A 92 12.82 -21.58 6.42
C ASP A 92 13.98 -20.62 6.77
N GLY A 93 13.69 -19.32 6.75
CA GLY A 93 14.65 -18.24 6.99
C GLY A 93 15.54 -17.87 5.79
N PHE A 94 15.43 -18.56 4.66
CA PHE A 94 16.19 -18.24 3.44
C PHE A 94 15.41 -17.32 2.50
N LEU A 95 16.06 -16.28 2.00
CA LEU A 95 15.47 -15.36 1.03
C LEU A 95 15.23 -16.05 -0.32
N MET A 96 13.98 -15.99 -0.80
CA MET A 96 13.54 -16.59 -2.05
C MET A 96 13.53 -15.59 -3.20
N LYS A 97 13.80 -16.07 -4.42
CA LYS A 97 13.80 -15.26 -5.65
C LYS A 97 12.48 -15.41 -6.42
N ARG A 98 11.86 -14.28 -6.76
CA ARG A 98 10.66 -14.25 -7.60
C ARG A 98 10.96 -14.64 -9.06
N GLY A 99 10.04 -15.36 -9.69
CA GLY A 99 9.96 -15.66 -11.12
C GLY A 99 9.58 -17.12 -11.37
N GLU A 100 8.92 -17.39 -12.50
CA GLU A 100 8.52 -18.77 -12.90
C GLU A 100 9.71 -19.73 -12.97
N LYS A 101 10.88 -19.22 -13.38
CA LYS A 101 12.13 -19.98 -13.43
C LYS A 101 12.91 -19.93 -12.12
N ASN A 102 12.40 -19.29 -11.08
CA ASN A 102 13.05 -19.10 -9.78
C ASN A 102 12.26 -19.84 -8.70
N ASP A 103 12.20 -19.30 -7.48
CA ASP A 103 11.72 -20.01 -6.29
C ASP A 103 10.20 -19.89 -6.12
N TYR A 104 9.60 -18.77 -6.52
CA TYR A 104 8.16 -18.53 -6.40
C TYR A 104 7.62 -17.54 -7.44
N ILE A 105 6.31 -17.54 -7.63
CA ILE A 105 5.52 -16.53 -8.33
C ILE A 105 4.45 -15.97 -7.40
N ILE A 106 3.99 -14.75 -7.69
CA ILE A 106 2.97 -14.07 -6.89
C ILE A 106 1.94 -13.41 -7.82
N ASP A 107 0.67 -13.60 -7.52
CA ASP A 107 -0.42 -12.81 -8.08
C ASP A 107 -0.69 -11.63 -7.15
N TYR A 108 -0.36 -10.43 -7.62
CA TYR A 108 -0.52 -9.20 -6.85
C TYR A 108 -1.98 -8.80 -6.64
N SER A 109 -2.86 -9.12 -7.58
CA SER A 109 -4.27 -8.73 -7.58
C SER A 109 -5.12 -9.66 -6.72
N LEU A 110 -4.78 -10.95 -6.73
CA LEU A 110 -5.42 -11.97 -5.90
C LEU A 110 -4.73 -12.15 -4.54
N ALA A 111 -3.57 -11.51 -4.35
CA ALA A 111 -2.73 -11.67 -3.17
C ALA A 111 -2.37 -13.15 -2.90
N GLN A 112 -1.94 -13.87 -3.95
CA GLN A 112 -1.63 -15.30 -3.87
C GLN A 112 -0.17 -15.58 -4.17
N LEU A 113 0.48 -16.38 -3.32
CA LEU A 113 1.85 -16.84 -3.48
C LEU A 113 1.87 -18.31 -3.92
N ILE A 114 2.69 -18.65 -4.92
CA ILE A 114 2.88 -20.02 -5.37
C ILE A 114 4.38 -20.30 -5.49
N PHE A 115 4.87 -21.31 -4.77
CA PHE A 115 6.24 -21.80 -4.90
C PHE A 115 6.39 -22.67 -6.13
N THR A 116 7.52 -22.58 -6.81
CA THR A 116 7.83 -23.46 -7.93
C THR A 116 8.34 -24.81 -7.43
N SER A 117 8.49 -25.77 -8.34
CA SER A 117 9.10 -27.08 -8.02
C SER A 117 10.56 -27.00 -7.56
N LYS A 118 11.21 -25.82 -7.64
CA LYS A 118 12.56 -25.62 -7.08
C LYS A 118 12.56 -25.58 -5.55
N ARG A 119 11.41 -25.34 -4.93
CA ARG A 119 11.24 -25.25 -3.48
C ARG A 119 10.08 -26.13 -3.06
N LEU A 120 10.40 -27.33 -2.61
CA LEU A 120 9.40 -28.24 -2.06
C LEU A 120 8.90 -27.69 -0.72
N ILE A 121 7.58 -27.64 -0.57
CA ILE A 121 6.94 -27.23 0.68
C ILE A 121 6.43 -28.47 1.41
N THR A 122 6.77 -28.56 2.69
CA THR A 122 6.37 -29.63 3.61
C THR A 122 5.53 -29.05 4.74
N GLU A 123 4.98 -29.93 5.58
CA GLU A 123 4.36 -29.52 6.84
C GLU A 123 5.33 -28.83 7.81
N GLU A 124 6.64 -29.03 7.65
CA GLU A 124 7.65 -28.38 8.47
C GLU A 124 8.06 -26.99 7.96
N SER A 125 7.74 -26.66 6.71
CA SER A 125 8.13 -25.39 6.11
C SER A 125 7.56 -24.19 6.85
N ASP A 126 8.40 -23.17 7.04
CA ASP A 126 8.10 -21.88 7.66
C ASP A 126 8.18 -20.80 6.57
N ILE A 127 7.03 -20.28 6.15
CA ILE A 127 6.95 -19.28 5.08
C ILE A 127 6.68 -17.92 5.70
N VAL A 128 7.57 -16.97 5.47
CA VAL A 128 7.39 -15.58 5.90
C VAL A 128 7.33 -14.69 4.67
N VAL A 129 6.25 -13.91 4.55
CA VAL A 129 6.03 -13.01 3.41
C VAL A 129 5.86 -11.60 3.96
N GLU A 130 6.79 -10.73 3.60
CA GLU A 130 6.73 -9.31 3.88
C GLU A 130 6.25 -8.58 2.64
N PHE A 131 5.28 -7.67 2.76
CA PHE A 131 4.73 -6.96 1.60
C PHE A 131 4.03 -5.67 1.99
N GLN A 132 3.85 -4.76 1.02
CA GLN A 132 2.90 -3.65 1.15
C GLN A 132 1.58 -4.00 0.47
N TYR A 133 0.46 -3.61 1.07
CA TYR A 133 -0.87 -3.88 0.51
C TYR A 133 -1.83 -2.69 0.62
N THR A 134 -2.90 -2.75 -0.17
CA THR A 134 -4.06 -1.86 -0.16
C THR A 134 -5.35 -2.69 -0.15
N LYS A 135 -6.43 -2.23 0.47
CA LYS A 135 -7.71 -2.97 0.44
C LYS A 135 -8.45 -2.75 -0.89
N ILE A 136 -9.03 -3.81 -1.45
CA ILE A 136 -9.89 -3.75 -2.65
C ILE A 136 -11.20 -3.01 -2.28
N GLY A 137 -11.71 -2.20 -3.20
CA GLY A 137 -13.02 -1.53 -3.06
C GLY A 137 -12.99 -0.13 -2.43
N PHE A 138 -11.82 0.40 -2.04
CA PHE A 138 -11.74 1.71 -1.41
C PHE A 138 -10.51 2.50 -1.85
N ARG A 139 -10.64 3.31 -2.92
CA ARG A 139 -9.78 4.49 -3.07
C ARG A 139 -10.27 5.50 -2.03
N ARG A 140 -9.82 5.32 -0.79
CA ARG A 140 -10.09 6.25 0.31
C ARG A 140 -9.22 7.48 0.14
N SER A 141 -9.81 8.57 -0.32
CA SER A 141 -9.23 9.89 -0.15
C SER A 141 -9.35 10.27 1.31
N LEU A 142 -8.28 10.76 1.92
CA LEU A 142 -8.31 11.23 3.30
C LEU A 142 -8.26 12.75 3.29
N TYR A 143 -9.30 13.37 3.87
CA TYR A 143 -9.33 14.79 4.18
C TYR A 143 -9.10 14.98 5.67
N SER A 144 -8.11 15.78 6.04
CA SER A 144 -7.89 16.14 7.43
C SER A 144 -7.76 17.65 7.61
N THR A 145 -8.28 18.15 8.72
CA THR A 145 -8.13 19.54 9.15
C THR A 145 -7.81 19.56 10.63
N ARG A 146 -6.79 20.33 11.02
CA ARG A 146 -6.38 20.56 12.39
C ARG A 146 -6.32 22.05 12.65
N VAL A 147 -6.87 22.47 13.78
CA VAL A 147 -6.84 23.85 14.26
C VAL A 147 -6.34 23.85 15.69
N ASP A 148 -5.17 24.42 15.93
CA ASP A 148 -4.65 24.67 17.28
C ASP A 148 -4.75 26.16 17.59
N TYR A 149 -5.24 26.49 18.77
CA TYR A 149 -5.27 27.85 19.29
C TYR A 149 -4.52 27.93 20.62
N LYS A 150 -3.46 28.75 20.65
CA LYS A 150 -2.61 28.98 21.82
C LYS A 150 -2.64 30.44 22.26
N LYS A 151 -3.13 30.66 23.49
CA LYS A 151 -3.03 31.93 24.24
C LYS A 151 -2.47 31.65 25.64
N SER A 152 -1.97 32.67 26.34
CA SER A 152 -1.14 32.56 27.56
C SER A 152 -1.57 31.50 28.59
N ASN A 153 -2.88 31.28 28.77
CA ASN A 153 -3.43 30.34 29.77
C ASN A 153 -4.30 29.23 29.16
N TYR A 154 -4.45 29.18 27.83
CA TYR A 154 -5.35 28.25 27.14
C TYR A 154 -4.67 27.66 25.90
N ASN A 155 -4.68 26.34 25.83
CA ASN A 155 -4.26 25.58 24.67
C ASN A 155 -5.42 24.66 24.26
N VAL A 156 -6.08 25.00 23.17
CA VAL A 156 -7.23 24.24 22.65
C VAL A 156 -6.90 23.78 21.24
N GLY A 157 -7.01 22.47 21.00
CA GLY A 157 -6.80 21.86 19.69
C GLY A 157 -8.04 21.11 19.25
N CYS A 158 -8.44 21.31 18.00
CA CYS A 158 -9.49 20.53 17.34
C CYS A 158 -8.89 19.83 16.12
N PHE A 159 -9.30 18.58 15.90
CA PHE A 159 -8.92 17.84 14.70
C PHE A 159 -10.17 17.18 14.11
N PHE A 160 -10.20 17.14 12.79
CA PHE A 160 -11.23 16.50 12.01
C PHE A 160 -10.56 15.65 10.93
N ILE A 161 -10.98 14.40 10.80
CA ILE A 161 -10.54 13.47 9.77
C ILE A 161 -11.80 12.89 9.13
N LYS A 162 -11.84 12.92 7.81
CA LYS A 162 -12.89 12.30 7.01
C LYS A 162 -12.25 11.45 5.92
N ASP A 163 -12.65 10.19 5.89
CA ASP A 163 -12.39 9.31 4.76
C ASP A 163 -13.49 9.55 3.72
N GLY A 164 -13.09 9.82 2.48
CA GLY A 164 -13.97 9.93 1.32
C GLY A 164 -13.73 8.73 0.42
N ASP A 165 -14.71 7.84 0.34
CA ASP A 165 -14.70 6.71 -0.58
C ASP A 165 -14.95 7.26 -2.00
N GLU A 166 -13.96 7.17 -2.88
CA GLU A 166 -14.13 7.52 -4.28
C GLU A 166 -14.75 6.32 -5.02
N ILE A 167 -16.06 6.36 -5.27
CA ILE A 167 -16.80 5.34 -6.03
C ILE A 167 -16.55 5.48 -7.55
N THR A 168 -15.94 6.59 -7.99
CA THR A 168 -15.86 6.98 -9.40
C THR A 168 -14.75 6.34 -10.23
N GLN A 169 -13.93 5.45 -9.67
CA GLN A 169 -12.97 4.71 -10.48
C GLN A 169 -13.04 3.22 -10.17
N THR A 170 -13.92 2.54 -10.91
CA THR A 170 -13.67 1.16 -11.32
C THR A 170 -12.41 1.17 -12.19
N GLU A 171 -11.23 1.20 -11.57
CA GLU A 171 -10.00 0.80 -12.25
C GLU A 171 -9.86 -0.72 -12.14
N GLY A 172 -10.79 -1.40 -12.79
CA GLY A 172 -10.47 -2.70 -13.34
C GLY A 172 -9.37 -2.48 -14.37
N PHE A 173 -8.14 -2.90 -14.06
CA PHE A 173 -7.06 -3.08 -15.02
C PHE A 173 -6.69 -1.84 -15.85
N GLU A 174 -6.03 -0.84 -15.26
CA GLU A 174 -5.19 0.02 -16.08
C GLU A 174 -3.98 -0.78 -16.56
N LEU A 175 -4.10 -1.33 -17.78
CA LEU A 175 -2.96 -1.67 -18.63
C LEU A 175 -2.14 -0.39 -18.81
N THR A 176 -1.11 -0.20 -17.99
CA THR A 176 -0.12 0.86 -18.16
C THR A 176 0.38 0.87 -19.61
N LYS A 177 0.60 2.06 -20.19
CA LYS A 177 1.09 2.22 -21.57
C LYS A 177 2.33 1.36 -21.86
N GLU A 178 3.14 1.08 -20.85
CA GLU A 178 4.31 0.21 -20.87
C GLU A 178 3.95 -1.27 -21.12
N ARG A 179 2.81 -1.76 -20.60
CA ARG A 179 2.34 -3.14 -20.82
C ARG A 179 1.63 -3.31 -22.17
N LYS A 180 0.99 -2.25 -22.70
CA LYS A 180 0.54 -2.22 -24.11
C LYS A 180 1.71 -2.24 -25.09
N ALA A 181 2.81 -1.53 -24.80
CA ALA A 181 4.02 -1.59 -25.62
C ALA A 181 4.68 -2.98 -25.56
N PHE A 182 4.72 -3.60 -24.37
CA PHE A 182 5.19 -4.97 -24.20
C PHE A 182 4.32 -5.99 -24.95
N LEU A 183 2.99 -5.93 -24.82
CA LEU A 183 2.07 -6.82 -25.55
C LEU A 183 2.09 -6.58 -27.07
N ALA A 184 2.26 -5.33 -27.52
CA ALA A 184 2.46 -5.01 -28.93
C ALA A 184 3.80 -5.56 -29.47
N SER A 185 4.84 -5.60 -28.63
CA SER A 185 6.16 -6.15 -29.00
C SER A 185 6.22 -7.68 -29.04
N ILE A 186 5.20 -8.36 -28.50
CA ILE A 186 5.09 -9.83 -28.52
C ILE A 186 4.11 -10.28 -29.63
N GLY A 187 3.42 -9.32 -30.28
CA GLY A 187 2.35 -9.57 -31.24
C GLY A 187 2.77 -9.58 -32.72
N ASP A 188 4.05 -9.45 -33.04
CA ASP A 188 4.53 -9.49 -34.43
C ASP A 188 5.65 -10.52 -34.58
N ASP A 189 5.28 -11.79 -34.48
CA ASP A 189 6.06 -12.90 -35.03
C ASP A 189 5.10 -13.90 -35.68
N THR A 190 4.58 -13.52 -36.86
CA THR A 190 3.93 -14.46 -37.78
C THR A 190 4.88 -14.81 -38.94
N THR A 191 6.10 -15.22 -38.61
CA THR A 191 6.83 -16.16 -39.47
C THR A 191 6.45 -17.59 -39.12
N MET A 192 5.32 -18.07 -39.64
CA MET A 192 5.27 -19.44 -40.17
C MET A 192 4.18 -19.59 -41.24
N ASN A 193 4.68 -19.61 -42.46
CA ASN A 193 4.10 -20.24 -43.64
C ASN A 193 3.76 -21.72 -43.34
N TRP A 194 2.48 -22.12 -43.44
CA TRP A 194 2.10 -23.47 -43.87
C TRP A 194 0.70 -23.47 -44.51
N MET A 195 0.73 -23.64 -45.84
CA MET A 195 -0.21 -24.29 -46.76
C MET A 195 -1.69 -24.45 -46.38
N GLY A 196 -2.52 -23.91 -47.28
CA GLY A 196 -3.92 -24.26 -47.52
C GLY A 196 -4.45 -23.49 -48.71
#